data_AF-A0A9Q0V829-F1
#
_entry.id   AF-A0A9Q0V829-F1
#
_cell.length_a   1.000
_cell.length_b   1.000
_cell.length_c   1.000
_cell.angle_alpha   90.00
_cell.angle_beta   90.00
_cell.angle_gamma   90.00
#
_symmetry.space_group_name_H-M   'P 1'
#
loop_
_entity.id
_entity.type
_entity.pdbx_description
1 polymer ?
#
loop_
_entity_poly.entity_id
_entity_poly.type
_entity_poly.pdbx_seq_one_letter_code
_entity_poly.pdbx_strand_id
1 'polypeptide(L)'
;MLDNCKILSNDYRIRWSLSVERDFIDIGLEAAIAIHNYMAFGWADQKASSEVMIGGDVAVAGFTEEGMPFVDDFYITKYSECTINKDGSALGVCPDTIYEGPDPVGLVNECLGPLDAADKEDQDLIIADANKPLVVTTGPAVHYPNPPNPSKVLYINKKEAPVLKVERGVPVRFSVQAGHDVALYITTDLIGGNARSRNKTETIYAGGPEAEGVLASPMELIWEPDRNTPDQVYYQSLYQKKMGWRVQVVDGGLSDMYNNSVLLDDQQVTFFWTLSKDSISIAARGEKKSGYIAIGFGTGMVSSYAYVGWVDDTGKGHVSSYWIDGRDASRVHPTNENLTNTRSYGHWGTKWSDEHLNEQNMHSETSHRPIRVLLMGGSAEAEQDLRPVLAVHGFMMFLSWGILLPGGILAARYLKHVKGDGWYQIHVSLQCSGLLILLLGLLFAVAELRGLYISSAHVKLGLAAIFLACVQPVNASMRPKKSAKGEEVSSKRHLWEYFHFIVGRSAIIVGIAALFSGMKHLGDRYGDENVHGYIWALILWFVIGTVIVMYLEYQEKQRGGAEYLEEAIGF
;
A
#
# COMPACT_ATOMS: atom_id res chain seq x y z
N MET A 1 -5.44 -19.00 7.67
CA MET A 1 -4.02 -19.20 8.05
C MET A 1 -3.75 -20.69 7.91
N LEU A 2 -2.64 -21.09 7.29
CA LEU A 2 -2.36 -22.51 7.01
C LEU A 2 -1.90 -23.25 8.28
N ASP A 3 -2.45 -24.45 8.49
CA ASP A 3 -2.44 -25.22 9.75
C ASP A 3 -1.08 -25.86 10.04
N ASN A 4 -0.38 -26.27 8.99
CA ASN A 4 0.92 -26.92 9.06
C ASN A 4 2.00 -25.98 8.53
N CYS A 5 3.22 -26.12 9.04
CA CYS A 5 4.38 -25.36 8.61
C CYS A 5 5.63 -26.25 8.71
N LYS A 6 6.44 -26.26 7.65
CA LYS A 6 7.74 -26.91 7.59
C LYS A 6 8.76 -25.90 7.07
N ILE A 7 9.76 -25.62 7.90
CA ILE A 7 10.92 -24.83 7.50
C ILE A 7 11.81 -25.72 6.63
N LEU A 8 12.05 -25.29 5.39
CA LEU A 8 12.92 -25.97 4.42
C LEU A 8 14.36 -25.47 4.54
N SER A 9 14.53 -24.17 4.83
CA SER A 9 15.80 -23.52 5.18
C SER A 9 15.53 -22.25 5.98
N ASN A 10 16.57 -21.54 6.43
CA ASN A 10 16.41 -20.28 7.18
C ASN A 10 15.56 -19.24 6.45
N ASP A 11 15.54 -19.30 5.12
CA ASP A 11 14.87 -18.34 4.25
C ASP A 11 13.66 -18.93 3.53
N TYR A 12 13.32 -20.21 3.72
CA TYR A 12 12.23 -20.88 3.02
C TYR A 12 11.40 -21.72 3.98
N ARG A 13 10.09 -21.55 3.94
CA ARG A 13 9.15 -22.43 4.63
C ARG A 13 7.94 -22.71 3.77
N ILE A 14 7.49 -23.95 3.81
CA ILE A 14 6.24 -24.38 3.21
C ILE A 14 5.20 -24.52 4.32
N ARG A 15 3.97 -24.13 4.03
CA ARG A 15 2.82 -24.26 4.91
C ARG A 15 1.71 -24.95 4.18
N TRP A 16 0.87 -25.72 4.88
CA TRP A 16 -0.27 -26.33 4.24
C TRP A 16 -1.44 -26.58 5.20
N SER A 17 -2.64 -26.62 4.65
CA SER A 17 -3.86 -27.05 5.33
C SER A 17 -4.50 -28.14 4.49
N LEU A 18 -4.82 -29.28 5.11
CA LEU A 18 -5.53 -30.37 4.43
C LEU A 18 -7.00 -30.32 4.85
N SER A 19 -7.88 -30.08 3.89
CA SER A 19 -9.33 -30.11 4.11
C SER A 19 -9.87 -31.47 3.64
N VAL A 20 -9.79 -32.49 4.50
CA VAL A 20 -10.22 -33.86 4.19
C VAL A 20 -11.69 -33.93 3.74
N GLU A 21 -12.57 -33.10 4.32
CA GLU A 21 -13.99 -33.04 3.97
C GLU A 21 -14.27 -32.48 2.57
N ARG A 22 -13.32 -31.74 2.00
CA ARG A 22 -13.49 -31.03 0.71
C ARG A 22 -12.49 -31.49 -0.36
N ASP A 23 -11.70 -32.51 -0.05
CA ASP A 23 -10.71 -33.13 -0.95
C ASP A 23 -9.74 -32.13 -1.61
N PHE A 24 -9.27 -31.14 -0.85
CA PHE A 24 -8.23 -30.21 -1.30
C PHE A 24 -7.19 -29.94 -0.22
N ILE A 25 -5.98 -29.61 -0.66
CA ILE A 25 -4.85 -29.19 0.16
C ILE A 25 -4.45 -27.77 -0.23
N ASP A 26 -4.52 -26.85 0.73
CA ASP A 26 -3.99 -25.51 0.57
C ASP A 26 -2.50 -25.54 0.86
N ILE A 27 -1.65 -25.00 -0.01
CA ILE A 27 -0.21 -24.93 0.19
C ILE A 27 0.26 -23.48 0.00
N GLY A 28 1.08 -22.98 0.92
CA GLY A 28 1.69 -21.67 0.87
C GLY A 28 3.20 -21.79 1.00
N LEU A 29 3.94 -21.28 0.02
CA LEU A 29 5.39 -21.18 0.07
C LEU A 29 5.74 -19.75 0.50
N GLU A 30 6.44 -19.63 1.63
CA GLU A 30 6.90 -18.35 2.15
C GLU A 30 8.43 -18.35 2.14
N ALA A 31 9.03 -17.37 1.48
CA ALA A 31 10.48 -17.27 1.41
C ALA A 31 11.00 -15.83 1.45
N ALA A 32 12.20 -15.66 2.01
CA ALA A 32 12.98 -14.43 2.01
C ALA A 32 14.05 -14.53 0.92
N ILE A 33 13.65 -14.31 -0.34
CA ILE A 33 14.52 -14.46 -1.51
C ILE A 33 15.03 -13.09 -1.99
N ALA A 34 16.27 -13.06 -2.51
CA ALA A 34 16.85 -11.86 -3.12
C ALA A 34 16.23 -11.59 -4.51
N ILE A 35 16.42 -10.39 -5.06
CA ILE A 35 15.84 -9.97 -6.35
C ILE A 35 16.24 -10.88 -7.52
N HIS A 36 17.43 -11.50 -7.45
CA HIS A 36 17.91 -12.43 -8.48
C HIS A 36 17.58 -13.90 -8.19
N ASN A 37 16.85 -14.17 -7.12
CA ASN A 37 16.46 -15.53 -6.73
C ASN A 37 14.97 -15.70 -6.95
N TYR A 38 14.58 -16.92 -7.27
CA TYR A 38 13.19 -17.33 -7.37
C TYR A 38 12.92 -18.45 -6.37
N MET A 39 11.66 -18.62 -6.04
CA MET A 39 11.13 -19.79 -5.37
C MET A 39 10.14 -20.48 -6.31
N ALA A 40 10.06 -21.80 -6.25
CA ALA A 40 9.16 -22.54 -7.13
C ALA A 40 8.49 -23.66 -6.36
N PHE A 41 7.24 -23.92 -6.68
CA PHE A 41 6.48 -25.04 -6.14
C PHE A 41 5.58 -25.61 -7.22
N GLY A 42 5.57 -26.94 -7.35
CA GLY A 42 4.86 -27.61 -8.42
C GLY A 42 4.58 -29.07 -8.08
N TRP A 43 3.70 -29.66 -8.87
CA TRP A 43 3.34 -31.05 -8.72
C TRP A 43 4.27 -31.92 -9.57
N ALA A 44 4.75 -32.98 -8.96
CA ALA A 44 5.46 -34.02 -9.69
C ALA A 44 4.51 -34.77 -10.64
N ASP A 45 5.01 -35.24 -11.78
CA ASP A 45 4.24 -36.12 -12.65
C ASP A 45 3.93 -37.44 -11.91
N GLN A 46 2.65 -37.68 -11.65
CA GLN A 46 2.15 -38.86 -10.94
C GLN A 46 2.44 -40.17 -11.69
N LYS A 47 2.76 -40.11 -12.98
CA LYS A 47 3.08 -41.27 -13.82
C LYS A 47 4.59 -41.56 -13.89
N ALA A 48 5.43 -40.64 -13.44
CA ALA A 48 6.88 -40.79 -13.50
C ALA A 48 7.41 -41.66 -12.35
N SER A 49 8.21 -42.68 -12.69
CA SER A 49 8.89 -43.55 -11.71
C SER A 49 10.32 -43.09 -11.35
N SER A 50 10.87 -42.17 -12.13
CA SER A 50 12.15 -41.48 -11.93
C SER A 50 12.09 -40.10 -12.61
N GLU A 51 12.87 -39.12 -12.15
CA GLU A 51 12.85 -37.73 -12.66
C GLU A 51 11.50 -37.03 -12.53
N VAL A 52 10.88 -37.17 -11.34
CA VAL A 52 9.53 -36.71 -10.99
C VAL A 52 9.21 -35.23 -11.25
N MET A 53 10.21 -34.39 -11.51
CA MET A 53 10.01 -32.98 -11.89
C MET A 53 9.81 -32.79 -13.39
N ILE A 54 10.29 -33.71 -14.24
CA ILE A 54 10.06 -33.65 -15.69
C ILE A 54 8.62 -34.05 -15.97
N GLY A 55 7.92 -33.24 -16.75
CA GLY A 55 6.49 -33.35 -17.01
C GLY A 55 5.61 -32.75 -15.90
N GLY A 56 6.22 -32.09 -14.91
CA GLY A 56 5.51 -31.39 -13.84
C GLY A 56 5.22 -29.92 -14.17
N ASP A 57 4.09 -29.44 -13.65
CA ASP A 57 3.64 -28.04 -13.70
C ASP A 57 4.09 -27.33 -12.42
N VAL A 58 4.74 -26.17 -12.56
CA VAL A 58 5.44 -25.50 -11.47
C VAL A 58 5.17 -24.00 -11.50
N ALA A 59 4.59 -23.50 -10.41
CA ALA A 59 4.49 -22.07 -10.18
C ALA A 59 5.84 -21.52 -9.71
N VAL A 60 6.36 -20.53 -10.42
CA VAL A 60 7.61 -19.83 -10.11
C VAL A 60 7.28 -18.43 -9.64
N ALA A 61 7.80 -18.06 -8.46
CA ALA A 61 7.61 -16.76 -7.84
C ALA A 61 8.95 -16.09 -7.54
N GLY A 62 9.04 -14.79 -7.74
CA GLY A 62 10.29 -14.04 -7.60
C GLY A 62 10.07 -12.54 -7.58
N PHE A 63 11.15 -11.80 -7.83
CA PHE A 63 11.09 -10.35 -8.06
C PHE A 63 11.63 -10.02 -9.45
N THR A 64 11.03 -9.04 -10.11
CA THR A 64 11.62 -8.42 -11.29
C THR A 64 12.86 -7.60 -10.89
N GLU A 65 13.69 -7.21 -11.85
CA GLU A 65 14.86 -6.33 -11.60
C GLU A 65 14.49 -5.00 -10.91
N GLU A 66 13.20 -4.61 -10.98
CA GLU A 66 12.64 -3.40 -10.39
C GLU A 66 12.12 -3.61 -8.95
N GLY A 67 12.21 -4.85 -8.44
CA GLY A 67 11.75 -5.23 -7.10
C GLY A 67 10.25 -5.49 -6.99
N MET A 68 9.55 -5.61 -8.12
CA MET A 68 8.13 -5.98 -8.15
C MET A 68 7.99 -7.49 -8.02
N PRO A 69 7.15 -8.01 -7.12
CA PRO A 69 6.95 -9.44 -6.99
C PRO A 69 6.12 -9.98 -8.16
N PHE A 70 6.40 -11.21 -8.61
CA PHE A 70 5.65 -11.91 -9.65
C PHE A 70 5.42 -13.37 -9.27
N VAL A 71 4.41 -14.00 -9.89
CA VAL A 71 4.15 -15.45 -9.85
C VAL A 71 3.63 -15.88 -11.21
N ASP A 72 4.34 -16.77 -11.88
CA ASP A 72 4.03 -17.26 -13.23
C ASP A 72 4.05 -18.80 -13.27
N ASP A 73 3.29 -19.39 -14.20
CA ASP A 73 3.20 -20.84 -14.38
C ASP A 73 4.20 -21.34 -15.44
N PHE A 74 4.89 -22.44 -15.12
CA PHE A 74 5.93 -23.02 -15.94
C PHE A 74 5.79 -24.54 -16.07
N TYR A 75 5.98 -25.02 -17.29
CA TYR A 75 6.07 -26.43 -17.60
C TYR A 75 7.52 -26.89 -17.73
N ILE A 76 7.85 -28.01 -17.09
CA ILE A 76 9.19 -28.60 -17.12
C ILE A 76 9.25 -29.73 -18.14
N THR A 77 9.86 -29.46 -19.30
CA THR A 77 10.17 -30.51 -20.29
C THR A 77 11.59 -31.06 -20.15
N LYS A 78 12.51 -30.29 -19.55
CA LYS A 78 13.91 -30.68 -19.34
C LYS A 78 14.56 -29.84 -18.23
N TYR A 79 15.60 -30.38 -17.57
CA TYR A 79 16.46 -29.63 -16.65
C TYR A 79 17.41 -28.66 -17.37
N SER A 80 16.84 -27.69 -18.08
CA SER A 80 17.57 -26.61 -18.74
C SER A 80 16.71 -25.35 -18.77
N GLU A 81 17.34 -24.19 -18.90
CA GLU A 81 16.62 -22.94 -19.18
C GLU A 81 15.73 -23.08 -20.42
N CYS A 82 14.69 -22.26 -20.50
CA CYS A 82 13.78 -22.28 -21.64
C CYS A 82 14.51 -21.97 -22.94
N THR A 83 14.43 -22.90 -23.90
CA THR A 83 14.99 -22.76 -25.24
C THR A 83 13.90 -23.02 -26.27
N ILE A 84 13.65 -22.01 -27.11
CA ILE A 84 12.70 -22.13 -28.22
C ILE A 84 13.49 -22.57 -29.45
N ASN A 85 13.21 -23.78 -29.94
CA ASN A 85 13.79 -24.29 -31.16
C ASN A 85 13.22 -23.56 -32.38
N LYS A 86 13.92 -23.66 -33.51
CA LYS A 86 13.51 -23.02 -34.78
C LYS A 86 12.16 -23.53 -35.33
N ASP A 87 11.69 -24.67 -34.84
CA ASP A 87 10.40 -25.27 -35.17
C ASP A 87 9.26 -24.80 -34.24
N GLY A 88 9.54 -23.90 -33.30
CA GLY A 88 8.57 -23.40 -32.32
C GLY A 88 8.40 -24.30 -31.09
N SER A 89 9.10 -25.44 -31.02
CA SER A 89 9.07 -26.29 -29.82
C SER A 89 9.89 -25.68 -28.69
N ALA A 90 9.30 -25.60 -27.50
CA ALA A 90 9.96 -25.08 -26.31
C ALA A 90 10.50 -26.24 -25.44
N LEU A 91 11.80 -26.21 -25.15
CA LEU A 91 12.51 -27.21 -24.36
C LEU A 91 13.15 -26.57 -23.13
N GLY A 92 13.05 -27.22 -21.97
CA GLY A 92 13.50 -26.68 -20.68
C GLY A 92 12.35 -26.39 -19.73
N VAL A 93 12.57 -25.46 -18.81
CA VAL A 93 11.55 -24.89 -17.92
C VAL A 93 10.99 -23.64 -18.59
N CYS A 94 9.83 -23.75 -19.23
CA CYS A 94 9.27 -22.69 -20.07
C CYS A 94 7.90 -22.22 -19.53
N PRO A 95 7.57 -20.93 -19.63
CA PRO A 95 6.23 -20.44 -19.34
C PRO A 95 5.18 -21.16 -20.20
N ASP A 96 4.04 -21.49 -19.61
CA ASP A 96 2.97 -22.23 -20.30
C ASP A 96 2.45 -21.51 -21.53
N THR A 97 2.49 -20.17 -21.51
CA THR A 97 2.14 -19.28 -22.63
C THR A 97 2.89 -19.58 -23.94
N ILE A 98 4.03 -20.28 -23.88
CA ILE A 98 4.82 -20.65 -25.06
C ILE A 98 4.27 -21.91 -25.73
N TYR A 99 3.65 -22.83 -24.96
CA TYR A 99 3.08 -24.08 -25.47
C TYR A 99 1.68 -23.90 -26.06
N GLU A 100 0.97 -22.83 -25.70
CA GLU A 100 -0.41 -22.57 -26.13
C GLU A 100 -0.54 -22.08 -27.59
N GLY A 101 0.58 -21.74 -28.25
CA GLY A 101 0.55 -21.24 -29.64
C GLY A 101 -0.19 -19.90 -29.78
N PRO A 102 -0.20 -19.27 -30.98
CA PRO A 102 -1.07 -18.13 -31.22
C PRO A 102 -2.51 -18.65 -31.34
N ASP A 103 -3.34 -18.27 -30.38
CA ASP A 103 -4.74 -18.67 -30.25
C ASP A 103 -5.49 -18.81 -31.58
N PRO A 104 -5.97 -20.01 -31.95
CA PRO A 104 -7.15 -20.11 -32.79
C PRO A 104 -8.34 -19.67 -31.94
N VAL A 105 -8.82 -18.45 -32.20
CA VAL A 105 -10.12 -17.89 -31.82
C VAL A 105 -11.02 -18.87 -31.04
N GLY A 106 -11.07 -18.69 -29.72
CA GLY A 106 -12.26 -19.01 -28.93
C GLY A 106 -12.40 -20.44 -28.40
N LEU A 107 -11.46 -20.88 -27.55
CA LEU A 107 -11.76 -21.87 -26.51
C LEU A 107 -11.22 -21.37 -25.17
N VAL A 108 -12.03 -20.50 -24.55
CA VAL A 108 -11.82 -19.90 -23.24
C VAL A 108 -11.76 -20.99 -22.18
N ASN A 109 -10.63 -21.12 -21.51
CA ASN A 109 -10.49 -21.87 -20.26
C ASN A 109 -11.31 -21.11 -19.19
N GLU A 110 -12.43 -21.70 -18.73
CA GLU A 110 -13.41 -21.05 -17.86
C GLU A 110 -12.87 -20.84 -16.42
N CYS A 111 -11.98 -19.87 -16.24
CA CYS A 111 -11.70 -19.28 -14.95
C CYS A 111 -12.87 -18.35 -14.55
N LEU A 112 -13.95 -18.94 -14.06
CA LEU A 112 -15.13 -18.23 -13.57
C LEU A 112 -14.86 -17.66 -12.16
N GLY A 113 -14.08 -16.57 -12.10
CA GLY A 113 -13.83 -15.82 -10.88
C GLY A 113 -13.41 -14.38 -11.20
N PRO A 114 -13.66 -13.41 -10.30
CA PRO A 114 -13.24 -12.03 -10.49
C PRO A 114 -11.71 -11.96 -10.45
N LEU A 115 -11.10 -11.78 -11.63
CA LEU A 115 -9.69 -11.42 -11.76
C LEU A 115 -9.56 -9.91 -11.53
N ASP A 116 -8.52 -9.50 -10.80
CA ASP A 116 -8.14 -8.09 -10.74
C ASP A 116 -7.68 -7.69 -12.16
N ALA A 117 -8.47 -6.87 -12.87
CA ALA A 117 -8.10 -6.36 -14.18
C ALA A 117 -6.79 -5.55 -14.09
N ALA A 118 -5.87 -5.75 -15.05
CA ALA A 118 -4.57 -5.06 -15.09
C ALA A 118 -4.70 -3.54 -15.30
N ASP A 119 -5.81 -3.08 -15.87
CA ASP A 119 -6.10 -1.68 -16.14
C ASP A 119 -6.99 -1.10 -15.02
N LYS A 120 -6.42 -0.88 -13.82
CA LYS A 120 -7.10 -0.27 -12.66
C LYS A 120 -7.12 1.27 -12.74
N GLU A 121 -7.64 1.86 -13.81
CA GLU A 121 -7.70 3.34 -13.85
C GLU A 121 -8.77 3.94 -12.90
N ASP A 122 -9.86 3.26 -12.55
CA ASP A 122 -10.92 3.88 -11.69
C ASP A 122 -11.81 2.86 -10.94
N GLN A 123 -11.26 1.87 -10.22
CA GLN A 123 -12.11 1.04 -9.32
C GLN A 123 -12.43 1.78 -8.03
N ASP A 124 -13.58 2.44 -8.04
CA ASP A 124 -14.05 3.25 -6.92
C ASP A 124 -14.23 2.46 -5.61
N LEU A 125 -13.64 2.96 -4.52
CA LEU A 125 -13.90 2.49 -3.15
C LEU A 125 -15.02 3.31 -2.51
N ILE A 126 -16.00 2.64 -1.89
CA ILE A 126 -17.02 3.28 -1.06
C ILE A 126 -16.93 2.73 0.35
N ILE A 127 -16.78 3.61 1.33
CA ILE A 127 -16.87 3.27 2.75
C ILE A 127 -18.31 3.47 3.19
N ALA A 128 -18.94 2.41 3.70
CA ALA A 128 -20.30 2.48 4.23
C ALA A 128 -20.33 3.24 5.56
N ASP A 129 -21.27 4.18 5.68
CA ASP A 129 -21.50 5.00 6.87
C ASP A 129 -22.88 4.67 7.42
N ALA A 130 -22.99 4.44 8.74
CA ALA A 130 -24.24 4.12 9.42
C ALA A 130 -25.39 5.11 9.15
N ASN A 131 -25.03 6.38 8.93
CA ASN A 131 -25.98 7.48 8.78
C ASN A 131 -26.35 7.79 7.33
N LYS A 132 -25.71 7.15 6.35
CA LYS A 132 -25.92 7.44 4.93
C LYS A 132 -26.33 6.18 4.17
N PRO A 133 -27.56 6.12 3.62
CA PRO A 133 -27.97 4.98 2.83
C PRO A 133 -27.17 4.92 1.53
N LEU A 134 -26.69 3.73 1.19
CA LEU A 134 -26.08 3.41 -0.08
C LEU A 134 -27.18 3.24 -1.13
N VAL A 135 -27.23 4.13 -2.11
CA VAL A 135 -28.25 4.09 -3.16
C VAL A 135 -27.82 3.07 -4.21
N VAL A 136 -28.60 2.00 -4.38
CA VAL A 136 -28.30 0.92 -5.32
C VAL A 136 -29.20 1.05 -6.54
N THR A 137 -28.62 1.32 -7.69
CA THR A 137 -29.30 1.41 -8.98
C THR A 137 -28.69 0.42 -9.96
N THR A 138 -29.19 0.41 -11.19
CA THR A 138 -28.63 -0.42 -12.27
C THR A 138 -28.34 0.42 -13.49
N GLY A 139 -27.27 0.07 -14.20
CA GLY A 139 -26.86 0.73 -15.44
C GLY A 139 -26.09 -0.22 -16.36
N PRO A 140 -25.71 0.22 -17.57
CA PRO A 140 -24.90 -0.58 -18.48
C PRO A 140 -23.50 -0.85 -17.89
N ALA A 141 -22.91 -2.00 -18.22
CA ALA A 141 -21.53 -2.32 -17.91
C ALA A 141 -20.60 -1.60 -18.90
N VAL A 142 -19.89 -0.57 -18.46
CA VAL A 142 -18.96 0.19 -19.32
C VAL A 142 -17.53 -0.21 -18.98
N HIS A 143 -17.19 -0.15 -17.70
CA HIS A 143 -15.88 -0.51 -17.15
C HIS A 143 -15.97 -1.64 -16.12
N TYR A 144 -16.92 -2.57 -16.31
CA TYR A 144 -17.16 -3.63 -15.35
C TYR A 144 -15.90 -4.47 -15.12
N PRO A 145 -15.45 -4.62 -13.86
CA PRO A 145 -14.13 -5.15 -13.57
C PRO A 145 -13.97 -6.67 -13.76
N ASN A 146 -15.02 -7.39 -14.15
CA ASN A 146 -15.03 -8.85 -14.19
C ASN A 146 -15.65 -9.43 -15.46
N PRO A 147 -14.84 -9.65 -16.51
CA PRO A 147 -15.31 -10.26 -17.74
C PRO A 147 -15.89 -11.68 -17.51
N PRO A 148 -16.88 -12.15 -18.29
CA PRO A 148 -17.54 -11.43 -19.38
C PRO A 148 -18.44 -10.31 -18.86
N ASN A 149 -18.43 -9.17 -19.56
CA ASN A 149 -19.21 -8.00 -19.19
C ASN A 149 -20.71 -8.30 -19.40
N PRO A 150 -21.53 -8.27 -18.34
CA PRO A 150 -22.97 -8.42 -18.50
C PRO A 150 -23.55 -7.16 -19.19
N SER A 151 -24.77 -7.24 -19.71
CA SER A 151 -25.42 -6.07 -20.30
C SER A 151 -25.79 -4.98 -19.29
N LYS A 152 -25.91 -5.35 -18.00
CA LYS A 152 -26.36 -4.49 -16.91
C LYS A 152 -25.64 -4.88 -15.62
N VAL A 153 -25.24 -3.90 -14.81
CA VAL A 153 -24.57 -4.08 -13.51
C VAL A 153 -25.20 -3.19 -12.45
N LEU A 154 -24.88 -3.47 -11.19
CA LEU A 154 -25.25 -2.68 -10.03
C LEU A 154 -24.35 -1.45 -9.94
N TYR A 155 -24.98 -0.30 -9.76
CA TYR A 155 -24.33 0.95 -9.44
C TYR A 155 -24.62 1.28 -7.98
N ILE A 156 -23.61 1.69 -7.23
CA ILE A 156 -23.78 2.12 -5.84
C ILE A 156 -23.30 3.55 -5.73
N ASN A 157 -24.17 4.46 -5.26
CA ASN A 157 -23.91 5.90 -5.23
C ASN A 157 -23.41 6.44 -6.58
N LYS A 158 -23.99 5.96 -7.68
CA LYS A 158 -23.65 6.30 -9.09
C LYS A 158 -22.29 5.79 -9.58
N LYS A 159 -21.61 4.95 -8.81
CA LYS A 159 -20.33 4.32 -9.20
C LYS A 159 -20.60 2.92 -9.72
N GLU A 160 -19.95 2.53 -10.81
CA GLU A 160 -20.13 1.22 -11.45
C GLU A 160 -19.44 0.14 -10.62
N ALA A 161 -20.21 -0.82 -10.08
CA ALA A 161 -19.70 -1.97 -9.33
C ALA A 161 -18.50 -1.69 -8.37
N PRO A 162 -18.59 -0.68 -7.47
CA PRO A 162 -17.48 -0.26 -6.63
C PRO A 162 -17.11 -1.30 -5.56
N VAL A 163 -15.88 -1.26 -5.06
CA VAL A 163 -15.53 -2.02 -3.86
C VAL A 163 -16.22 -1.38 -2.66
N LEU A 164 -16.99 -2.15 -1.90
CA LEU A 164 -17.58 -1.67 -0.65
C LEU A 164 -16.69 -2.02 0.52
N LYS A 165 -16.40 -1.06 1.40
CA LYS A 165 -15.77 -1.29 2.69
C LYS A 165 -16.81 -1.09 3.78
N VAL A 166 -17.05 -2.13 4.56
CA VAL A 166 -18.05 -2.14 5.64
C VAL A 166 -17.39 -2.53 6.95
N GLU A 167 -17.88 -1.98 8.05
CA GLU A 167 -17.35 -2.25 9.38
C GLU A 167 -18.28 -3.19 10.15
N ARG A 168 -17.71 -4.20 10.81
CA ARG A 168 -18.50 -5.10 11.65
C ARG A 168 -19.14 -4.34 12.80
N GLY A 169 -20.40 -4.65 13.09
CA GLY A 169 -21.22 -3.99 14.10
C GLY A 169 -21.80 -2.64 13.66
N VAL A 170 -21.48 -2.16 12.46
CA VAL A 170 -22.05 -0.92 11.91
C VAL A 170 -23.17 -1.28 10.94
N PRO A 171 -24.43 -0.90 11.20
CA PRO A 171 -25.54 -1.21 10.31
C PRO A 171 -25.42 -0.43 9.00
N VAL A 172 -25.32 -1.14 7.89
CA VAL A 172 -25.28 -0.61 6.54
C VAL A 172 -26.69 -0.59 5.96
N ARG A 173 -27.13 0.58 5.51
CA ARG A 173 -28.44 0.76 4.86
C ARG A 173 -28.26 0.83 3.35
N PHE A 174 -29.01 0.01 2.62
CA PHE A 174 -29.09 0.04 1.17
C PHE A 174 -30.48 0.50 0.74
N SER A 175 -30.53 1.54 -0.07
CA SER A 175 -31.75 1.99 -0.73
C SER A 175 -31.78 1.40 -2.14
N VAL A 176 -32.47 0.27 -2.31
CA VAL A 176 -32.50 -0.50 -3.56
C VAL A 176 -33.52 0.08 -4.51
N GLN A 177 -33.02 0.54 -5.66
CA GLN A 177 -33.73 1.25 -6.73
C GLN A 177 -33.32 0.68 -8.10
N ALA A 178 -33.08 -0.62 -8.15
CA ALA A 178 -32.46 -1.36 -9.23
C ALA A 178 -33.45 -1.90 -10.30
N GLY A 179 -34.76 -1.88 -10.01
CA GLY A 179 -35.78 -2.50 -10.84
C GLY A 179 -36.34 -3.79 -10.22
N HIS A 180 -37.43 -4.29 -10.80
CA HIS A 180 -38.08 -5.56 -10.40
C HIS A 180 -37.36 -6.81 -10.92
N ASP A 181 -36.33 -6.65 -11.76
CA ASP A 181 -35.53 -7.73 -12.33
C ASP A 181 -34.18 -7.92 -11.61
N VAL A 182 -33.95 -7.15 -10.55
CA VAL A 182 -32.67 -7.08 -9.83
C VAL A 182 -32.92 -7.03 -8.33
N ALA A 183 -32.80 -8.20 -7.70
CA ALA A 183 -32.84 -8.37 -6.25
C ALA A 183 -31.42 -8.34 -5.67
N LEU A 184 -31.12 -7.37 -4.81
CA LEU A 184 -29.80 -7.24 -4.18
C LEU A 184 -29.64 -8.26 -3.05
N TYR A 185 -28.48 -8.91 -2.99
CA TYR A 185 -28.11 -9.72 -1.82
C TYR A 185 -26.60 -9.75 -1.59
N ILE A 186 -26.21 -10.01 -0.35
CA ILE A 186 -24.83 -10.15 0.11
C ILE A 186 -24.56 -11.64 0.34
N THR A 187 -23.54 -12.17 -0.32
CA THR A 187 -23.26 -13.61 -0.39
C THR A 187 -21.77 -13.92 -0.35
N THR A 188 -21.41 -15.16 0.00
CA THR A 188 -20.06 -15.71 -0.24
C THR A 188 -19.77 -16.00 -1.71
N ASP A 189 -20.79 -16.06 -2.56
CA ASP A 189 -20.64 -16.42 -3.97
C ASP A 189 -20.21 -15.23 -4.84
N LEU A 190 -19.13 -15.44 -5.59
CA LEU A 190 -18.50 -14.43 -6.42
C LEU A 190 -19.18 -14.18 -7.77
N ILE A 191 -20.09 -15.06 -8.22
CA ILE A 191 -20.78 -14.97 -9.52
C ILE A 191 -22.18 -14.38 -9.37
N GLY A 192 -22.88 -14.59 -8.26
CA GLY A 192 -24.28 -14.21 -8.16
C GLY A 192 -25.22 -15.13 -8.95
N GLY A 193 -26.45 -14.65 -9.19
CA GLY A 193 -27.45 -15.38 -9.97
C GLY A 193 -27.89 -16.70 -9.35
N ASN A 194 -27.99 -16.75 -8.01
CA ASN A 194 -28.38 -17.91 -7.20
C ASN A 194 -27.43 -19.10 -7.41
N ALA A 195 -26.48 -19.29 -6.50
CA ALA A 195 -25.45 -20.32 -6.61
C ALA A 195 -26.02 -21.75 -6.66
N ARG A 196 -27.18 -21.99 -6.04
CA ARG A 196 -27.85 -23.30 -6.09
C ARG A 196 -28.24 -23.71 -7.51
N SER A 197 -28.56 -22.74 -8.38
CA SER A 197 -28.86 -23.01 -9.80
C SER A 197 -27.64 -23.58 -10.55
N ARG A 198 -26.43 -23.36 -10.01
CA ARG A 198 -25.15 -23.84 -10.55
C ARG A 198 -24.58 -25.01 -9.75
N ASN A 199 -25.38 -25.67 -8.91
CA ASN A 199 -24.94 -26.77 -8.03
C ASN A 199 -23.78 -26.38 -7.09
N LYS A 200 -23.76 -25.12 -6.63
CA LYS A 200 -22.78 -24.60 -5.66
C LYS A 200 -23.51 -24.14 -4.40
N THR A 201 -22.82 -24.23 -3.26
CA THR A 201 -23.31 -23.75 -1.96
C THR A 201 -22.88 -22.31 -1.73
N GLU A 202 -23.78 -21.49 -1.17
CA GLU A 202 -23.49 -20.13 -0.77
C GLU A 202 -24.13 -19.81 0.58
N THR A 203 -23.54 -18.86 1.31
CA THR A 203 -24.13 -18.27 2.51
C THR A 203 -24.59 -16.86 2.18
N ILE A 204 -25.86 -16.56 2.48
CA ILE A 204 -26.46 -15.23 2.28
C ILE A 204 -26.43 -14.50 3.62
N TYR A 205 -25.81 -13.33 3.65
CA TYR A 205 -25.69 -12.49 4.86
C TYR A 205 -26.79 -11.43 4.97
N ALA A 206 -27.29 -10.95 3.83
CA ALA A 206 -28.39 -10.00 3.76
C ALA A 206 -29.04 -9.97 2.38
N GLY A 207 -30.27 -9.48 2.30
CA GLY A 207 -31.05 -9.42 1.07
C GLY A 207 -31.64 -10.77 0.68
N GLY A 208 -32.15 -10.84 -0.54
CA GLY A 208 -32.94 -11.99 -0.99
C GLY A 208 -33.92 -11.58 -2.11
N PRO A 209 -34.83 -12.49 -2.53
CA PRO A 209 -35.82 -12.19 -3.57
C PRO A 209 -36.66 -10.94 -3.30
N GLU A 210 -36.90 -10.62 -2.03
CA GLU A 210 -37.66 -9.45 -1.59
C GLU A 210 -36.90 -8.12 -1.63
N ALA A 211 -35.58 -8.14 -1.86
CA ALA A 211 -34.74 -6.95 -1.91
C ALA A 211 -34.72 -6.31 -3.32
N GLU A 212 -35.92 -6.12 -3.88
CA GLU A 212 -36.16 -5.45 -5.16
C GLU A 212 -36.86 -4.12 -4.92
N GLY A 213 -36.44 -3.06 -5.62
CA GLY A 213 -37.08 -1.75 -5.50
C GLY A 213 -36.87 -0.88 -6.73
N VAL A 214 -37.72 0.12 -6.89
CA VAL A 214 -37.70 1.05 -8.03
C VAL A 214 -37.48 2.49 -7.54
N LEU A 215 -37.03 3.38 -8.42
CA LEU A 215 -36.84 4.80 -8.10
C LEU A 215 -38.06 5.47 -7.43
N ALA A 216 -39.28 5.08 -7.83
CA ALA A 216 -40.53 5.63 -7.26
C ALA A 216 -40.90 5.04 -5.89
N SER A 217 -40.39 3.86 -5.56
CA SER A 217 -40.62 3.16 -4.29
C SER A 217 -39.38 2.31 -3.97
N PRO A 218 -38.32 2.93 -3.43
CA PRO A 218 -37.10 2.23 -3.05
C PRO A 218 -37.37 1.18 -1.98
N MET A 219 -36.69 0.04 -2.06
CA MET A 219 -36.70 -0.97 -1.01
C MET A 219 -35.50 -0.75 -0.09
N GLU A 220 -35.75 -0.60 1.21
CA GLU A 220 -34.69 -0.44 2.20
C GLU A 220 -34.24 -1.82 2.71
N LEU A 221 -32.96 -2.11 2.54
CA LEU A 221 -32.30 -3.30 3.08
C LEU A 221 -31.27 -2.84 4.13
N ILE A 222 -31.38 -3.36 5.35
CA ILE A 222 -30.41 -3.11 6.42
C ILE A 222 -29.60 -4.38 6.62
N TRP A 223 -28.28 -4.26 6.53
CA TRP A 223 -27.35 -5.34 6.83
C TRP A 223 -26.40 -4.90 7.94
N GLU A 224 -26.27 -5.72 8.97
CA GLU A 224 -25.34 -5.51 10.06
C GLU A 224 -24.30 -6.64 10.04
N PRO A 225 -23.09 -6.40 9.47
CA PRO A 225 -22.06 -7.41 9.42
C PRO A 225 -21.63 -7.78 10.84
N ASP A 226 -21.70 -9.06 11.17
CA ASP A 226 -21.34 -9.57 12.49
C ASP A 226 -19.93 -10.16 12.52
N ARG A 227 -19.51 -10.65 13.69
CA ARG A 227 -18.22 -11.34 13.88
C ARG A 227 -18.05 -12.60 13.04
N ASN A 228 -19.14 -13.19 12.54
CA ASN A 228 -19.11 -14.42 11.74
C ASN A 228 -18.99 -14.11 10.25
N THR A 229 -19.19 -12.86 9.86
CA THR A 229 -19.06 -12.41 8.47
C THR A 229 -17.56 -12.44 8.09
N PRO A 230 -17.17 -13.14 7.01
CA PRO A 230 -15.78 -13.20 6.53
C PRO A 230 -15.23 -11.82 6.16
N ASP A 231 -13.90 -11.69 6.13
CA ASP A 231 -13.23 -10.42 5.78
C ASP A 231 -13.50 -10.00 4.33
N GLN A 232 -13.95 -10.94 3.49
CA GLN A 232 -14.36 -10.69 2.11
C GLN A 232 -15.66 -11.45 1.81
N VAL A 233 -16.66 -10.72 1.33
CA VAL A 233 -17.92 -11.24 0.78
C VAL A 233 -18.24 -10.50 -0.53
N TYR A 234 -19.37 -10.78 -1.15
CA TYR A 234 -19.77 -10.17 -2.42
C TYR A 234 -21.19 -9.65 -2.34
N TYR A 235 -21.47 -8.55 -3.03
CA TYR A 235 -22.83 -8.11 -3.28
C TYR A 235 -23.18 -8.42 -4.74
N GLN A 236 -24.33 -9.03 -4.98
CA GLN A 236 -24.71 -9.51 -6.30
C GLN A 236 -26.22 -9.34 -6.54
N SER A 237 -26.66 -9.61 -7.77
CA SER A 237 -28.08 -9.83 -8.07
C SER A 237 -28.43 -11.30 -7.88
N LEU A 238 -29.58 -11.57 -7.26
CA LEU A 238 -30.03 -12.94 -7.03
C LEU A 238 -30.43 -13.65 -8.34
N TYR A 239 -30.95 -12.90 -9.33
CA TYR A 239 -31.44 -13.50 -10.58
C TYR A 239 -30.42 -13.47 -11.70
N GLN A 240 -29.52 -12.50 -11.69
CA GLN A 240 -28.56 -12.27 -12.76
C GLN A 240 -27.14 -12.43 -12.23
N LYS A 241 -26.31 -13.10 -13.03
CA LYS A 241 -24.92 -13.36 -12.71
C LYS A 241 -24.07 -12.11 -13.01
N LYS A 242 -22.99 -11.94 -12.26
CA LYS A 242 -21.94 -10.92 -12.41
C LYS A 242 -22.47 -9.48 -12.41
N MET A 243 -23.47 -9.18 -11.59
CA MET A 243 -24.02 -7.82 -11.54
C MET A 243 -23.31 -6.93 -10.53
N GLY A 244 -22.66 -7.49 -9.51
CA GLY A 244 -21.99 -6.72 -8.46
C GLY A 244 -20.54 -7.14 -8.24
N TRP A 245 -20.00 -6.77 -7.08
CA TRP A 245 -18.57 -6.84 -6.78
C TRP A 245 -18.28 -7.27 -5.34
N ARG A 246 -17.03 -7.04 -4.89
CA ARG A 246 -16.55 -7.45 -3.57
C ARG A 246 -16.89 -6.42 -2.48
N VAL A 247 -17.13 -6.95 -1.30
CA VAL A 247 -17.27 -6.23 -0.04
C VAL A 247 -16.12 -6.64 0.87
N GLN A 248 -15.32 -5.65 1.27
CA GLN A 248 -14.29 -5.78 2.30
C GLN A 248 -14.93 -5.50 3.66
N VAL A 249 -14.92 -6.51 4.52
CA VAL A 249 -15.46 -6.42 5.88
C VAL A 249 -14.28 -6.24 6.83
N VAL A 250 -14.22 -5.07 7.46
CA VAL A 250 -13.19 -4.74 8.44
C VAL A 250 -13.77 -4.71 9.85
N ASP A 251 -12.90 -4.92 10.85
CA ASP A 251 -13.29 -4.76 12.24
C ASP A 251 -13.38 -3.26 12.57
N GLY A 252 -14.52 -2.82 13.10
CA GLY A 252 -14.70 -1.48 13.66
C GLY A 252 -14.06 -1.34 15.04
N GLY A 253 -14.15 -0.15 15.65
CA GLY A 253 -13.77 0.02 17.05
C GLY A 253 -14.68 -0.81 17.96
N LEU A 254 -14.16 -1.31 19.09
CA LEU A 254 -15.01 -1.98 20.09
C LEU A 254 -16.15 -1.07 20.59
N SER A 255 -16.00 0.26 20.48
CA SER A 255 -17.06 1.23 20.75
C SER A 255 -18.22 1.20 19.75
N ASP A 256 -17.96 0.76 18.52
CA ASP A 256 -18.92 0.78 17.42
C ASP A 256 -19.67 -0.57 17.34
N MET A 257 -19.03 -1.65 17.80
CA MET A 257 -19.61 -2.99 17.86
C MET A 257 -20.54 -3.23 19.07
N TYR A 258 -20.43 -2.42 20.11
CA TYR A 258 -21.16 -2.62 21.37
C TYR A 258 -21.88 -1.36 21.81
N ASN A 259 -23.17 -1.47 22.15
CA ASN A 259 -24.00 -0.31 22.46
C ASN A 259 -23.83 0.22 23.89
N ASN A 260 -23.17 -0.54 24.78
CA ASN A 260 -22.87 -0.13 26.13
C ASN A 260 -21.40 -0.40 26.47
N SER A 261 -20.82 0.46 27.32
CA SER A 261 -19.48 0.26 27.87
C SER A 261 -19.33 0.82 29.29
N VAL A 262 -18.37 0.29 30.04
CA VAL A 262 -17.99 0.76 31.38
C VAL A 262 -16.48 0.62 31.59
N LEU A 263 -15.89 1.56 32.32
CA LEU A 263 -14.48 1.49 32.75
C LEU A 263 -14.38 0.80 34.11
N LEU A 264 -13.45 -0.13 34.22
CA LEU A 264 -13.15 -0.97 35.39
C LEU A 264 -11.65 -0.89 35.73
N ASP A 265 -11.29 -1.33 36.94
CA ASP A 265 -9.89 -1.40 37.42
C ASP A 265 -9.12 -0.08 37.27
N ASP A 266 -9.59 0.99 37.94
CA ASP A 266 -9.00 2.34 37.86
C ASP A 266 -8.80 2.84 36.42
N GLN A 267 -9.76 2.51 35.54
CA GLN A 267 -9.77 2.84 34.11
C GLN A 267 -8.77 2.06 33.24
N GLN A 268 -8.24 0.94 33.74
CA GLN A 268 -7.31 0.08 32.98
C GLN A 268 -8.00 -0.98 32.14
N VAL A 269 -9.29 -1.25 32.38
CA VAL A 269 -10.09 -2.21 31.60
C VAL A 269 -11.40 -1.58 31.17
N THR A 270 -11.72 -1.63 29.88
CA THR A 270 -13.02 -1.25 29.35
C THR A 270 -13.84 -2.49 29.03
N PHE A 271 -15.02 -2.61 29.64
CA PHE A 271 -15.96 -3.69 29.39
C PHE A 271 -17.10 -3.19 28.51
N PHE A 272 -17.43 -3.94 27.46
CA PHE A 272 -18.42 -3.63 26.45
C PHE A 272 -19.48 -4.71 26.41
N TRP A 273 -20.75 -4.34 26.19
CA TRP A 273 -21.81 -5.33 26.00
C TRP A 273 -22.93 -4.82 25.09
N THR A 274 -23.59 -5.76 24.43
CA THR A 274 -24.84 -5.57 23.70
C THR A 274 -25.81 -6.66 24.10
N LEU A 275 -27.04 -6.26 24.42
CA LEU A 275 -28.14 -7.16 24.73
C LEU A 275 -28.98 -7.36 23.47
N SER A 276 -29.16 -8.62 23.08
CA SER A 276 -30.17 -9.04 22.12
C SER A 276 -31.31 -9.75 22.86
N LYS A 277 -32.41 -10.05 22.18
CA LYS A 277 -33.59 -10.69 22.80
C LYS A 277 -33.25 -12.01 23.51
N ASP A 278 -32.33 -12.78 22.91
CA ASP A 278 -31.98 -14.14 23.34
C ASP A 278 -30.48 -14.34 23.64
N SER A 279 -29.65 -13.30 23.54
CA SER A 279 -28.20 -13.42 23.74
C SER A 279 -27.57 -12.14 24.29
N ILE A 280 -26.42 -12.31 24.93
CA ILE A 280 -25.57 -11.22 25.40
C ILE A 280 -24.23 -11.35 24.68
N SER A 281 -23.85 -10.32 23.94
CA SER A 281 -22.52 -10.20 23.36
C SER A 281 -21.69 -9.28 24.25
N ILE A 282 -20.49 -9.72 24.63
CA ILE A 282 -19.60 -8.96 25.50
C ILE A 282 -18.19 -8.91 24.92
N ALA A 283 -17.47 -7.83 25.21
CA ALA A 283 -16.03 -7.72 25.00
C ALA A 283 -15.37 -7.02 26.18
N ALA A 284 -14.09 -7.34 26.42
CA ALA A 284 -13.27 -6.65 27.40
C ALA A 284 -11.94 -6.24 26.76
N ARG A 285 -11.52 -5.00 27.02
CA ARG A 285 -10.25 -4.44 26.55
C ARG A 285 -9.41 -4.03 27.75
N GLY A 286 -8.23 -4.63 27.92
CA GLY A 286 -7.23 -4.15 28.86
C GLY A 286 -6.27 -3.16 28.21
N GLU A 287 -5.89 -2.09 28.91
CA GLU A 287 -4.91 -1.10 28.44
C GLU A 287 -3.45 -1.46 28.77
N LYS A 288 -3.22 -2.40 29.71
CA LYS A 288 -1.89 -2.92 30.04
C LYS A 288 -1.61 -4.28 29.38
N LYS A 289 -0.38 -4.44 28.85
CA LYS A 289 0.13 -5.68 28.24
C LYS A 289 0.50 -6.79 29.25
N SER A 290 0.51 -6.51 30.55
CA SER A 290 0.97 -7.46 31.59
C SER A 290 -0.18 -7.81 32.56
N GLY A 291 -0.93 -8.87 32.23
CA GLY A 291 -2.01 -9.38 33.08
C GLY A 291 -2.88 -10.41 32.37
N TYR A 292 -3.89 -10.93 33.07
CA TYR A 292 -4.95 -11.75 32.53
C TYR A 292 -6.30 -11.07 32.75
N ILE A 293 -7.25 -11.26 31.85
CA ILE A 293 -8.65 -10.87 32.01
C ILE A 293 -9.47 -12.14 32.11
N ALA A 294 -10.28 -12.26 33.16
CA ALA A 294 -11.16 -13.39 33.39
C ALA A 294 -12.63 -12.92 33.36
N ILE A 295 -13.48 -13.62 32.62
CA ILE A 295 -14.92 -13.40 32.59
C ILE A 295 -15.62 -14.66 33.09
N GLY A 296 -16.34 -14.54 34.21
CA GLY A 296 -17.10 -15.63 34.82
C GLY A 296 -18.57 -15.61 34.45
N PHE A 297 -19.13 -16.78 34.14
CA PHE A 297 -20.56 -16.99 33.90
C PHE A 297 -21.11 -17.98 34.95
N GLY A 298 -22.04 -17.50 35.77
CA GLY A 298 -22.70 -18.32 36.78
C GLY A 298 -23.69 -17.52 37.62
N THR A 299 -24.45 -18.22 38.47
CA THR A 299 -25.35 -17.61 39.47
C THR A 299 -24.60 -17.09 40.71
N GLY A 300 -23.29 -17.37 40.79
CA GLY A 300 -22.34 -16.90 41.80
C GLY A 300 -20.92 -17.31 41.39
N MET A 301 -19.91 -16.93 42.17
CA MET A 301 -18.50 -17.27 41.86
C MET A 301 -18.22 -18.78 41.95
N VAL A 302 -18.75 -19.44 42.98
CA VAL A 302 -18.59 -20.89 43.14
C VAL A 302 -19.60 -21.61 42.25
N SER A 303 -19.16 -22.68 41.59
CA SER A 303 -19.91 -23.42 40.58
C SER A 303 -20.17 -22.61 39.32
N SER A 304 -19.13 -21.94 38.81
CA SER A 304 -19.19 -21.12 37.59
C SER A 304 -18.07 -21.46 36.62
N TYR A 305 -18.32 -21.19 35.33
CA TYR A 305 -17.28 -21.21 34.31
C TYR A 305 -16.62 -19.85 34.21
N ALA A 306 -15.30 -19.82 34.03
CA ALA A 306 -14.55 -18.62 33.77
C ALA A 306 -13.71 -18.78 32.50
N TYR A 307 -13.79 -17.81 31.62
CA TYR A 307 -12.95 -17.70 30.44
C TYR A 307 -11.85 -16.71 30.71
N VAL A 308 -10.61 -17.15 30.61
CA VAL A 308 -9.43 -16.36 30.94
C VAL A 308 -8.63 -16.13 29.68
N GLY A 309 -8.49 -14.85 29.32
CA GLY A 309 -7.61 -14.39 28.26
C GLY A 309 -6.34 -13.77 28.84
N TRP A 310 -5.18 -14.10 28.30
CA TRP A 310 -3.91 -13.45 28.68
C TRP A 310 -3.00 -13.32 27.48
N VAL A 311 -1.98 -12.47 27.61
CA VAL A 311 -0.91 -12.33 26.63
C VAL A 311 0.34 -12.96 27.24
N ASP A 312 0.97 -13.89 26.52
CA ASP A 312 2.24 -14.47 26.98
C ASP A 312 3.42 -13.50 26.77
N ASP A 313 4.59 -13.89 27.26
CA ASP A 313 5.82 -13.08 27.16
C ASP A 313 6.26 -12.83 25.71
N THR A 314 5.67 -13.54 24.74
CA THR A 314 5.93 -13.38 23.30
C THR A 314 4.94 -12.43 22.63
N GLY A 315 3.98 -11.87 23.37
CA GLY A 315 2.94 -11.00 22.84
C GLY A 315 1.78 -11.76 22.17
N LYS A 316 1.73 -13.09 22.29
CA LYS A 316 0.65 -13.91 21.74
C LYS A 316 -0.50 -14.00 22.74
N GLY A 317 -1.71 -13.68 22.27
CA GLY A 317 -2.93 -13.85 23.05
C GLY A 317 -3.32 -15.31 23.16
N HIS A 318 -3.70 -15.73 24.36
CA HIS A 318 -4.24 -17.05 24.67
C HIS A 318 -5.61 -16.89 25.32
N VAL A 319 -6.47 -17.90 25.14
CA VAL A 319 -7.72 -18.02 25.86
C VAL A 319 -7.87 -19.45 26.35
N SER A 320 -8.34 -19.63 27.58
CA SER A 320 -8.66 -20.94 28.14
C SER A 320 -9.86 -20.83 29.07
N SER A 321 -10.59 -21.93 29.21
CA SER A 321 -11.73 -22.05 30.11
C SER A 321 -11.34 -22.76 31.40
N TYR A 322 -11.99 -22.36 32.48
CA TYR A 322 -11.77 -22.86 33.83
C TYR A 322 -13.11 -23.06 34.55
N TRP A 323 -13.18 -24.04 35.43
CA TRP A 323 -14.28 -24.29 36.34
C TRP A 323 -13.87 -23.88 37.76
N ILE A 324 -14.70 -23.06 38.40
CA ILE A 324 -14.47 -22.56 39.75
C ILE A 324 -15.38 -23.33 40.71
N ASP A 325 -14.81 -24.16 41.57
CA ASP A 325 -15.56 -25.00 42.53
C ASP A 325 -15.29 -24.63 44.01
N GLY A 326 -14.69 -23.46 44.24
CA GLY A 326 -14.40 -22.87 45.54
C GLY A 326 -13.81 -21.47 45.42
N ARG A 327 -13.55 -20.79 46.54
CA ARG A 327 -13.02 -19.41 46.55
C ARG A 327 -11.49 -19.33 46.63
N ASP A 328 -10.83 -20.46 46.91
CA ASP A 328 -9.38 -20.56 46.99
C ASP A 328 -8.75 -20.86 45.63
N ALA A 329 -7.51 -20.44 45.41
CA ALA A 329 -6.81 -20.63 44.13
C ALA A 329 -6.70 -22.10 43.70
N SER A 330 -6.63 -23.04 44.66
CA SER A 330 -6.57 -24.48 44.39
C SER A 330 -7.90 -25.08 43.89
N ARG A 331 -8.96 -24.28 43.84
CA ARG A 331 -10.33 -24.64 43.47
C ARG A 331 -10.72 -24.09 42.09
N VAL A 332 -9.73 -23.71 41.29
CA VAL A 332 -9.87 -23.27 39.90
C VAL A 332 -9.23 -24.33 39.02
N HIS A 333 -10.04 -25.02 38.22
CA HIS A 333 -9.61 -26.17 37.43
C HIS A 333 -9.71 -25.84 35.94
N PRO A 334 -8.67 -26.09 35.12
CA PRO A 334 -8.78 -25.91 33.67
C PRO A 334 -9.81 -26.89 33.10
N THR A 335 -10.59 -26.43 32.11
CA THR A 335 -11.58 -27.25 31.41
C THR A 335 -11.18 -27.46 29.95
N ASN A 336 -11.65 -28.56 29.37
CA ASN A 336 -11.45 -28.87 27.95
C ASN A 336 -12.72 -28.53 27.18
N GLU A 337 -13.10 -27.25 27.16
CA GLU A 337 -14.19 -26.80 26.28
C GLU A 337 -13.68 -26.56 24.86
N ASN A 338 -14.47 -26.98 23.87
CA ASN A 338 -14.16 -26.77 22.47
C ASN A 338 -14.53 -25.34 22.07
N LEU A 339 -13.64 -24.38 22.35
CA LEU A 339 -13.82 -22.99 21.96
C LEU A 339 -13.76 -22.85 20.43
N THR A 340 -14.87 -22.43 19.82
CA THR A 340 -14.94 -22.16 18.37
C THR A 340 -14.59 -20.70 18.06
N ASN A 341 -13.90 -20.44 16.94
CA ASN A 341 -13.61 -19.09 16.40
C ASN A 341 -12.75 -18.17 17.30
N THR A 342 -11.70 -18.68 17.93
CA THR A 342 -10.73 -17.86 18.69
C THR A 342 -9.80 -17.09 17.74
N ARG A 343 -9.91 -15.74 17.69
CA ARG A 343 -8.95 -14.85 16.99
C ARG A 343 -8.11 -14.08 18.01
N SER A 344 -6.79 -14.21 17.97
CA SER A 344 -5.84 -13.47 18.82
C SER A 344 -5.02 -12.47 17.99
N TYR A 345 -5.13 -11.17 18.26
CA TYR A 345 -4.31 -10.13 17.63
C TYR A 345 -3.33 -9.51 18.64
N GLY A 346 -2.03 -9.62 18.38
CA GLY A 346 -0.96 -8.94 19.14
C GLY A 346 -0.30 -7.86 18.27
N HIS A 347 -0.16 -6.64 18.80
CA HIS A 347 0.39 -5.47 18.09
C HIS A 347 1.88 -5.24 18.44
N TRP A 348 2.76 -5.54 17.47
CA TRP A 348 4.17 -5.19 17.18
C TRP A 348 5.25 -5.04 18.28
N GLY A 349 6.46 -5.58 17.98
CA GLY A 349 7.78 -5.14 18.49
C GLY A 349 8.81 -6.25 18.76
N THR A 350 9.87 -6.36 17.95
CA THR A 350 10.94 -7.38 17.97
C THR A 350 12.06 -7.15 19.00
N LYS A 351 12.79 -8.22 19.40
CA LYS A 351 14.22 -8.13 19.79
C LYS A 351 14.96 -9.47 19.61
N TRP A 352 16.12 -9.42 18.95
CA TRP A 352 17.05 -10.53 18.71
C TRP A 352 18.15 -10.59 19.79
N SER A 353 18.76 -11.75 19.98
CA SER A 353 20.08 -11.91 20.59
C SER A 353 20.98 -12.81 19.71
N ASP A 354 22.18 -12.30 19.44
CA ASP A 354 23.22 -12.82 18.54
C ASP A 354 23.96 -14.05 19.08
N GLU A 355 24.34 -14.98 18.18
CA GLU A 355 25.69 -15.58 18.20
C GLU A 355 26.21 -15.85 16.76
N HIS A 356 27.24 -15.07 16.38
CA HIS A 356 28.37 -15.30 15.45
C HIS A 356 28.16 -15.85 14.02
N LEU A 357 28.34 -14.96 13.02
CA LEU A 357 29.05 -15.24 11.75
C LEU A 357 29.78 -13.96 11.26
N ASN A 358 31.03 -14.12 10.79
CA ASN A 358 31.95 -13.03 10.40
C ASN A 358 32.01 -12.77 8.87
N GLU A 359 32.41 -11.55 8.58
CA GLU A 359 32.53 -10.76 7.35
C GLU A 359 33.63 -11.24 6.40
N GLN A 360 33.30 -11.52 5.12
CA GLN A 360 34.06 -11.12 3.91
C GLN A 360 33.59 -11.88 2.65
N ASN A 361 32.40 -11.54 2.15
CA ASN A 361 31.94 -11.69 0.74
C ASN A 361 30.54 -12.31 0.60
N MET A 362 29.52 -11.66 1.15
CA MET A 362 28.19 -11.73 0.54
C MET A 362 27.56 -10.35 0.60
N HIS A 363 27.48 -9.68 -0.55
CA HIS A 363 26.51 -8.62 -0.74
C HIS A 363 25.14 -9.30 -0.84
N SER A 364 24.44 -9.38 0.29
CA SER A 364 23.08 -9.92 0.41
C SER A 364 22.15 -8.80 0.83
N GLU A 365 21.77 -7.96 -0.11
CA GLU A 365 20.61 -7.07 0.07
C GLU A 365 19.35 -7.93 -0.08
N THR A 366 18.94 -8.55 1.04
CA THR A 366 17.71 -9.34 1.16
C THR A 366 16.63 -8.50 1.82
N SER A 367 15.39 -8.58 1.33
CA SER A 367 14.25 -7.96 2.01
C SER A 367 14.04 -8.60 3.39
N HIS A 368 14.19 -7.82 4.46
CA HIS A 368 13.98 -8.29 5.84
C HIS A 368 12.50 -8.45 6.25
N ARG A 369 11.55 -8.37 5.30
CA ARG A 369 10.11 -8.46 5.58
C ARG A 369 9.55 -9.78 5.02
N PRO A 370 8.82 -10.58 5.82
CA PRO A 370 8.19 -11.80 5.33
C PRO A 370 7.13 -11.43 4.30
N ILE A 371 7.33 -11.88 3.06
CA ILE A 371 6.36 -11.72 1.98
C ILE A 371 5.50 -12.97 1.94
N ARG A 372 4.18 -12.77 2.00
CA ARG A 372 3.22 -13.87 1.89
C ARG A 372 2.88 -14.04 0.42
N VAL A 373 3.20 -15.20 -0.11
CA VAL A 373 2.81 -15.60 -1.46
C VAL A 373 1.74 -16.68 -1.35
N LEU A 374 0.53 -16.33 -1.77
CA LEU A 374 -0.59 -17.27 -1.86
C LEU A 374 -0.64 -17.84 -3.27
N LEU A 375 -0.19 -19.09 -3.41
CA LEU A 375 -0.14 -19.81 -4.68
C LEU A 375 -1.54 -20.08 -5.27
N MET A 376 -2.61 -20.01 -4.47
CA MET A 376 -4.00 -20.16 -4.95
C MET A 376 -4.54 -18.94 -5.72
N GLY A 377 -3.83 -17.81 -5.73
CA GLY A 377 -4.33 -16.57 -6.33
C GLY A 377 -3.28 -15.72 -7.05
N GLY A 378 -2.10 -16.28 -7.35
CA GLY A 378 -1.03 -15.57 -8.06
C GLY A 378 -0.58 -14.26 -7.40
N SER A 379 -0.84 -14.09 -6.09
CA SER A 379 -0.63 -12.83 -5.39
C SER A 379 0.51 -12.95 -4.39
N ALA A 380 1.41 -11.97 -4.47
CA ALA A 380 2.52 -11.77 -3.54
C ALA A 380 2.35 -10.40 -2.88
N GLU A 381 2.09 -10.39 -1.56
CA GLU A 381 1.88 -9.15 -0.82
C GLU A 381 3.13 -8.78 -0.02
N ALA A 382 3.67 -7.58 -0.30
CA ALA A 382 4.69 -6.93 0.51
C ALA A 382 4.06 -5.81 1.34
N GLU A 383 4.06 -5.94 2.67
CA GLU A 383 3.47 -4.95 3.58
C GLU A 383 4.39 -3.71 3.70
N GLN A 384 3.96 -2.54 3.19
CA GLN A 384 4.62 -1.24 3.43
C GLN A 384 3.66 -0.04 3.45
N ASP A 385 3.37 0.49 4.66
CA ASP A 385 2.99 1.90 4.85
C ASP A 385 4.25 2.76 5.08
N LEU A 386 4.93 3.12 3.99
CA LEU A 386 6.01 4.13 3.97
C LEU A 386 5.52 5.53 3.55
N ARG A 387 4.22 5.69 3.30
CA ARG A 387 3.61 6.92 2.75
C ARG A 387 3.89 8.18 3.59
N PRO A 388 3.75 8.19 4.94
CA PRO A 388 3.96 9.40 5.73
C PRO A 388 5.42 9.88 5.67
N VAL A 389 6.35 8.93 5.65
CA VAL A 389 7.80 9.18 5.68
C VAL A 389 8.26 9.78 4.35
N LEU A 390 7.83 9.20 3.23
CA LEU A 390 8.19 9.70 1.91
C LEU A 390 7.57 11.07 1.61
N ALA A 391 6.38 11.35 2.14
CA ALA A 391 5.75 12.67 2.06
C ALA A 391 6.59 13.76 2.77
N VAL A 392 7.16 13.45 3.94
CA VAL A 392 8.07 14.38 4.66
C VAL A 392 9.33 14.66 3.84
N HIS A 393 9.96 13.61 3.27
CA HIS A 393 11.10 13.79 2.38
C HIS A 393 10.75 14.70 1.19
N GLY A 394 9.64 14.42 0.50
CA GLY A 394 9.17 15.22 -0.64
C GLY A 394 8.94 16.70 -0.28
N PHE A 395 8.30 16.97 0.86
CA PHE A 395 8.08 18.33 1.35
C PHE A 395 9.39 19.08 1.61
N MET A 396 10.36 18.43 2.27
CA MET A 396 11.68 19.02 2.54
C MET A 396 12.43 19.33 1.24
N MET A 397 12.38 18.41 0.26
CA MET A 397 13.00 18.63 -1.06
C MET A 397 12.35 19.80 -1.81
N PHE A 398 11.02 19.92 -1.78
CA PHE A 398 10.31 21.06 -2.38
C PHE A 398 10.67 22.38 -1.70
N LEU A 399 10.73 22.42 -0.37
CA LEU A 399 11.11 23.62 0.37
C LEU A 399 12.53 24.10 0.01
N SER A 400 13.47 23.16 -0.19
CA SER A 400 14.83 23.49 -0.60
C SER A 400 14.92 23.92 -2.07
N TRP A 401 14.55 23.03 -3.01
CA TRP A 401 14.73 23.22 -4.45
C TRP A 401 13.68 24.13 -5.11
N GLY A 402 12.48 24.18 -4.56
CA GLY A 402 11.36 24.97 -5.09
C GLY A 402 11.30 26.39 -4.54
N ILE A 403 11.88 26.66 -3.35
CA ILE A 403 11.70 27.93 -2.64
C ILE A 403 13.04 28.56 -2.23
N LEU A 404 13.80 27.93 -1.32
CA LEU A 404 14.94 28.58 -0.66
C LEU A 404 16.12 28.81 -1.60
N LEU A 405 16.57 27.79 -2.34
CA LEU A 405 17.73 27.92 -3.24
C LEU A 405 17.45 28.86 -4.43
N PRO A 406 16.29 28.76 -5.14
CA PRO A 406 15.92 29.75 -6.15
C PRO A 406 15.76 31.15 -5.56
N GLY A 407 15.12 31.30 -4.38
CA GLY A 407 14.96 32.58 -3.71
C GLY A 407 16.30 33.27 -3.40
N GLY A 408 17.30 32.50 -2.97
CA GLY A 408 18.66 32.99 -2.78
C GLY A 408 19.29 33.52 -4.07
N ILE A 409 19.07 32.86 -5.21
CA ILE A 409 19.57 33.31 -6.53
C ILE A 409 18.90 34.63 -6.94
N LEU A 410 17.58 34.72 -6.77
CA LEU A 410 16.83 35.95 -7.07
C LEU A 410 17.28 37.12 -6.18
N ALA A 411 17.56 36.86 -4.90
CA ALA A 411 18.11 37.87 -3.99
C ALA A 411 19.45 38.42 -4.48
N ALA A 412 20.38 37.56 -4.92
CA ALA A 412 21.68 37.98 -5.44
C ALA A 412 21.60 38.78 -6.74
N ARG A 413 20.53 38.59 -7.52
CA ARG A 413 20.32 39.31 -8.78
C ARG A 413 19.62 40.65 -8.56
N TYR A 414 18.45 40.65 -7.93
CA TYR A 414 17.55 41.81 -7.93
C TYR A 414 17.62 42.66 -6.66
N LEU A 415 18.15 42.14 -5.55
CA LEU A 415 18.21 42.88 -4.28
C LEU A 415 19.50 43.69 -4.10
N LYS A 416 20.30 43.89 -5.16
CA LYS A 416 21.55 44.67 -5.10
C LYS A 416 21.36 46.14 -4.67
N HIS A 417 20.14 46.66 -4.75
CA HIS A 417 19.78 48.01 -4.29
C HIS A 417 19.69 48.15 -2.76
N VAL A 418 19.63 47.03 -2.02
CA VAL A 418 19.62 47.03 -0.55
C VAL A 418 20.95 47.57 -0.03
N LYS A 419 20.90 48.52 0.90
CA LYS A 419 22.10 49.22 1.42
C LYS A 419 23.12 48.23 1.99
N GLY A 420 24.40 48.48 1.67
CA GLY A 420 25.53 47.67 2.15
C GLY A 420 25.57 46.27 1.52
N ASP A 421 25.96 45.27 2.31
CA ASP A 421 26.04 43.87 1.88
C ASP A 421 24.75 43.08 2.17
N GLY A 422 23.61 43.76 2.35
CA GLY A 422 22.34 43.12 2.73
C GLY A 422 21.87 42.04 1.75
N TRP A 423 22.01 42.28 0.44
CA TRP A 423 21.70 41.27 -0.59
C TRP A 423 22.56 40.02 -0.45
N TYR A 424 23.83 40.19 -0.05
CA TYR A 424 24.79 39.11 0.09
C TYR A 424 24.47 38.28 1.33
N GLN A 425 24.10 38.92 2.44
CA GLN A 425 23.64 38.23 3.66
C GLN A 425 22.36 37.43 3.42
N ILE A 426 21.37 38.01 2.71
CA ILE A 426 20.12 37.32 2.36
C ILE A 426 20.41 36.12 1.46
N HIS A 427 21.24 36.30 0.43
CA HIS A 427 21.66 35.21 -0.45
C HIS A 427 22.30 34.07 0.34
N VAL A 428 23.34 34.35 1.13
CA VAL A 428 24.05 33.32 1.91
C VAL A 428 23.12 32.63 2.91
N SER A 429 22.25 33.37 3.61
CA SER A 429 21.33 32.80 4.59
C SER A 429 20.32 31.83 3.95
N LEU A 430 19.74 32.20 2.80
CA LEU A 430 18.83 31.34 2.06
C LEU A 430 19.55 30.11 1.48
N GLN A 431 20.76 30.28 0.95
CA GLN A 431 21.56 29.16 0.43
C GLN A 431 21.95 28.17 1.54
N CYS A 432 22.43 28.67 2.68
CA CYS A 432 22.78 27.82 3.84
C CYS A 432 21.55 27.09 4.40
N SER A 433 20.41 27.78 4.52
CA SER A 433 19.17 27.16 5.03
C SER A 433 18.63 26.10 4.07
N GLY A 434 18.62 26.39 2.76
CA GLY A 434 18.22 25.43 1.73
C GLY A 434 19.12 24.20 1.70
N LEU A 435 20.44 24.39 1.81
CA LEU A 435 21.41 23.29 1.86
C LEU A 435 21.25 22.43 3.13
N LEU A 436 20.95 23.04 4.28
CA LEU A 436 20.69 22.30 5.52
C LEU A 436 19.46 21.40 5.39
N ILE A 437 18.33 21.94 4.91
CA ILE A 437 17.09 21.18 4.72
C ILE A 437 17.28 20.07 3.68
N LEU A 438 18.06 20.35 2.62
CA LEU A 438 18.43 19.36 1.60
C LEU A 438 19.18 18.17 2.21
N LEU A 439 20.19 18.43 3.03
CA LEU A 439 20.97 17.37 3.68
C LEU A 439 20.15 16.60 4.73
N LEU A 440 19.29 17.29 5.49
CA LEU A 440 18.38 16.63 6.44
C LEU A 440 17.38 15.73 5.72
N GLY A 441 16.83 16.17 4.59
CA GLY A 441 15.88 15.37 3.82
C GLY A 441 16.54 14.16 3.16
N LEU A 442 17.81 14.28 2.73
CA LEU A 442 18.62 13.13 2.32
C LEU A 442 18.83 12.17 3.49
N LEU A 443 19.31 12.67 4.64
CA LEU A 443 19.57 11.85 5.82
C LEU A 443 18.31 11.10 6.27
N PHE A 444 17.16 11.78 6.27
CA PHE A 444 15.88 11.18 6.61
C PHE A 444 15.49 10.05 5.63
N ALA A 445 15.65 10.27 4.32
CA ALA A 445 15.41 9.23 3.33
C ALA A 445 16.35 8.03 3.47
N VAL A 446 17.64 8.28 3.74
CA VAL A 446 18.64 7.21 3.93
C VAL A 446 18.36 6.42 5.20
N ALA A 447 18.05 7.10 6.30
CA ALA A 447 17.71 6.46 7.57
C ALA A 447 16.53 5.52 7.41
N GLU A 448 15.49 5.94 6.69
CA GLU A 448 14.26 5.15 6.56
C GLU A 448 14.30 4.09 5.47
N LEU A 449 15.10 4.29 4.42
CA LEU A 449 15.41 3.24 3.47
C LEU A 449 16.51 2.29 3.98
N ARG A 450 17.04 2.52 5.20
CA ARG A 450 18.15 1.77 5.82
C ARG A 450 19.38 1.66 4.93
N GLY A 451 19.59 2.63 4.03
CA GLY A 451 20.66 2.58 3.03
C GLY A 451 20.48 3.57 1.88
N LEU A 452 21.54 3.70 1.07
CA LEU A 452 21.55 4.51 -0.16
C LEU A 452 21.57 3.58 -1.37
N TYR A 453 20.43 3.40 -2.03
CA TYR A 453 20.30 2.55 -3.23
C TYR A 453 20.18 3.38 -4.50
N ILE A 454 21.16 3.28 -5.39
CA ILE A 454 21.25 4.09 -6.62
C ILE A 454 20.61 3.36 -7.82
N SER A 455 19.36 2.93 -7.69
CA SER A 455 18.64 2.23 -8.77
C SER A 455 17.82 3.20 -9.62
N SER A 456 17.02 4.05 -8.97
CA SER A 456 16.06 4.95 -9.62
C SER A 456 16.71 6.19 -10.25
N ALA A 457 16.11 6.66 -11.35
CA ALA A 457 16.46 7.92 -12.00
C ALA A 457 16.34 9.12 -11.04
N HIS A 458 15.36 9.11 -10.13
CA HIS A 458 15.20 10.14 -9.11
C HIS A 458 16.43 10.22 -8.19
N VAL A 459 16.94 9.09 -7.71
CA VAL A 459 18.11 9.04 -6.82
C VAL A 459 19.36 9.53 -7.55
N LYS A 460 19.56 9.11 -8.81
CA LYS A 460 20.70 9.55 -9.63
C LYS A 460 20.69 11.07 -9.85
N LEU A 461 19.54 11.63 -10.20
CA LEU A 461 19.37 13.08 -10.38
C LEU A 461 19.51 13.84 -9.06
N GLY A 462 18.92 13.31 -7.97
CA GLY A 462 18.99 13.90 -6.64
C GLY A 462 20.43 13.98 -6.12
N LEU A 463 21.19 12.89 -6.19
CA LEU A 463 22.60 12.86 -5.78
C LEU A 463 23.47 13.80 -6.63
N ALA A 464 23.23 13.85 -7.95
CA ALA A 464 23.93 14.78 -8.83
C ALA A 464 23.63 16.25 -8.46
N ALA A 465 22.37 16.58 -8.18
CA ALA A 465 21.96 17.93 -7.76
C ALA A 465 22.59 18.30 -6.40
N ILE A 466 22.57 17.39 -5.43
CA ILE A 466 23.18 17.58 -4.10
C ILE A 466 24.69 17.79 -4.21
N PHE A 467 25.38 17.00 -5.04
CA PHE A 467 26.81 17.18 -5.29
C PHE A 467 27.10 18.57 -5.85
N LEU A 468 26.40 18.99 -6.91
CA LEU A 468 26.57 20.32 -7.49
C LEU A 468 26.26 21.44 -6.48
N ALA A 469 25.25 21.26 -5.63
CA ALA A 469 24.90 22.21 -4.57
C ALA A 469 26.00 22.30 -3.49
N CYS A 470 26.58 21.18 -3.07
CA CYS A 470 27.66 21.16 -2.07
C CYS A 470 28.98 21.74 -2.59
N VAL A 471 29.23 21.64 -3.91
CA VAL A 471 30.38 22.31 -4.55
C VAL A 471 30.27 23.83 -4.45
N GLN A 472 29.07 24.40 -4.36
CA GLN A 472 28.88 25.86 -4.33
C GLN A 472 29.49 26.56 -3.10
N PRO A 473 29.23 26.13 -1.85
CA PRO A 473 29.90 26.69 -0.68
C PRO A 473 31.42 26.53 -0.71
N VAL A 474 31.92 25.38 -1.17
CA VAL A 474 33.36 25.12 -1.29
C VAL A 474 33.97 26.10 -2.28
N ASN A 475 33.38 26.24 -3.46
CA ASN A 475 33.80 27.23 -4.45
C ASN A 475 33.69 28.66 -3.90
N ALA A 476 32.64 28.99 -3.14
CA ALA A 476 32.47 30.30 -2.52
C ALA A 476 33.54 30.64 -1.47
N SER A 477 34.08 29.64 -0.77
CA SER A 477 35.20 29.85 0.15
C SER A 477 36.51 30.25 -0.55
N MET A 478 36.67 29.87 -1.82
CA MET A 478 37.83 30.20 -2.66
C MET A 478 37.66 31.54 -3.41
N ARG A 479 36.62 32.31 -3.08
CA ARG A 479 36.26 33.57 -3.75
C ARG A 479 37.44 34.57 -3.71
N PRO A 480 37.99 34.96 -4.88
CA PRO A 480 39.08 35.95 -4.93
C PRO A 480 38.64 37.31 -4.38
N LYS A 481 39.55 38.03 -3.70
CA LYS A 481 39.29 39.37 -3.17
C LYS A 481 38.85 40.31 -4.29
N LYS A 482 37.94 41.24 -3.96
CA LYS A 482 37.49 42.28 -4.89
C LYS A 482 38.68 43.19 -5.21
N SER A 483 38.91 43.50 -6.49
CA SER A 483 39.93 44.47 -6.89
C SER A 483 39.60 45.85 -6.29
N ALA A 484 40.64 46.64 -6.00
CA ALA A 484 40.45 48.00 -5.51
C ALA A 484 39.75 48.85 -6.59
N LYS A 485 39.03 49.90 -6.17
CA LYS A 485 38.35 50.81 -7.12
C LYS A 485 39.38 51.37 -8.11
N GLY A 486 39.24 51.02 -9.41
CA GLY A 486 40.10 51.50 -10.50
C GLY A 486 41.09 50.46 -11.06
N GLU A 487 41.22 49.28 -10.47
CA GLU A 487 42.03 48.18 -11.01
C GLU A 487 41.18 47.20 -11.84
N GLU A 488 41.70 46.76 -12.98
CA GLU A 488 41.06 45.72 -13.80
C GLU A 488 40.78 44.46 -12.97
N VAL A 489 39.59 43.90 -13.15
CA VAL A 489 39.14 42.73 -12.43
C VAL A 489 40.05 41.55 -12.81
N SER A 490 40.73 40.96 -11.82
CA SER A 490 41.63 39.82 -12.04
C SER A 490 40.95 38.71 -12.86
N SER A 491 41.62 38.15 -13.87
CA SER A 491 41.07 37.06 -14.70
C SER A 491 40.62 35.84 -13.86
N LYS A 492 41.24 35.63 -12.69
CA LYS A 492 40.84 34.60 -11.71
C LYS A 492 39.45 34.86 -11.12
N ARG A 493 39.09 36.13 -10.92
CA ARG A 493 37.78 36.56 -10.40
C ARG A 493 36.68 36.33 -11.44
N HIS A 494 36.93 36.67 -12.71
CA HIS A 494 35.99 36.39 -13.79
C HIS A 494 35.77 34.88 -14.01
N LEU A 495 36.85 34.09 -13.99
CA LEU A 495 36.74 32.63 -14.10
C LEU A 495 35.92 32.04 -12.95
N TRP A 496 36.16 32.50 -11.72
CA TRP A 496 35.39 32.08 -10.55
C TRP A 496 33.90 32.46 -10.66
N GLU A 497 33.58 33.68 -11.11
CA GLU A 497 32.19 34.14 -11.29
C GLU A 497 31.45 33.32 -12.34
N TYR A 498 32.11 33.04 -13.48
CA TYR A 498 31.56 32.18 -14.54
C TYR A 498 31.30 30.76 -14.04
N PHE A 499 32.28 30.16 -13.35
CA PHE A 499 32.15 28.82 -12.81
C PHE A 499 31.07 28.73 -11.73
N HIS A 500 31.04 29.66 -10.78
CA HIS A 500 30.02 29.75 -9.73
C HIS A 500 28.60 29.82 -10.32
N PHE A 501 28.42 30.69 -11.31
CA PHE A 501 27.14 30.90 -11.99
C PHE A 501 26.67 29.67 -12.77
N ILE A 502 27.54 29.05 -13.58
CA ILE A 502 27.16 27.88 -14.39
C ILE A 502 26.81 26.70 -13.51
N VAL A 503 27.70 26.35 -12.58
CA VAL A 503 27.47 25.21 -11.69
C VAL A 503 26.21 25.43 -10.86
N GLY A 504 25.88 26.69 -10.50
CA GLY A 504 24.72 27.01 -9.68
C GLY A 504 23.42 26.84 -10.46
N ARG A 505 23.39 27.29 -11.71
CA ARG A 505 22.23 27.10 -12.60
C ARG A 505 22.04 25.63 -12.98
N SER A 506 23.14 24.91 -13.24
CA SER A 506 23.09 23.46 -13.48
C SER A 506 22.50 22.73 -12.28
N ALA A 507 22.88 23.09 -11.05
CA ALA A 507 22.33 22.48 -9.84
C ALA A 507 20.80 22.66 -9.77
N ILE A 508 20.28 23.86 -10.05
CA ILE A 508 18.83 24.12 -10.06
C ILE A 508 18.11 23.29 -11.13
N ILE A 509 18.64 23.24 -12.36
CA ILE A 509 18.01 22.48 -13.45
C ILE A 509 17.92 20.99 -13.09
N VAL A 510 19.01 20.41 -12.59
CA VAL A 510 19.04 19.01 -12.17
C VAL A 510 18.15 18.78 -10.95
N GLY A 511 18.11 19.73 -10.00
CA GLY A 511 17.24 19.67 -8.82
C GLY A 511 15.75 19.70 -9.16
N ILE A 512 15.33 20.52 -10.14
CA ILE A 512 13.95 20.54 -10.64
C ILE A 512 13.62 19.19 -11.31
N ALA A 513 14.52 18.66 -12.14
CA ALA A 513 14.34 17.33 -12.73
C ALA A 513 14.24 16.22 -11.64
N ALA A 514 14.99 16.35 -10.55
CA ALA A 514 14.91 15.46 -9.40
C ALA A 514 13.56 15.55 -8.68
N LEU A 515 12.97 16.74 -8.54
CA LEU A 515 11.62 16.91 -7.98
C LEU A 515 10.56 16.22 -8.85
N PHE A 516 10.57 16.47 -10.17
CA PHE A 516 9.59 15.86 -11.08
C PHE A 516 9.74 14.34 -11.15
N SER A 517 10.98 13.83 -11.28
CA SER A 517 11.23 12.39 -11.26
C SER A 517 10.88 11.75 -9.91
N GLY A 518 11.03 12.47 -8.80
CA GLY A 518 10.62 12.01 -7.46
C GLY A 518 9.12 11.89 -7.33
N MET A 519 8.36 12.88 -7.83
CA MET A 519 6.89 12.82 -7.86
C MET A 519 6.38 11.70 -8.76
N LYS A 520 6.99 11.51 -9.94
CA LYS A 520 6.66 10.38 -10.81
C LYS A 520 6.96 9.04 -10.14
N HIS A 521 8.14 8.90 -9.53
CA HIS A 521 8.52 7.69 -8.81
C HIS A 521 7.60 7.39 -7.61
N LEU A 522 7.09 8.42 -6.93
CA LEU A 522 6.08 8.28 -5.89
C LEU A 522 4.74 7.78 -6.47
N GLY A 523 4.29 8.33 -7.60
CA GLY A 523 3.10 7.90 -8.32
C GLY A 523 3.17 6.46 -8.77
N ASP A 524 4.25 6.08 -9.46
CA ASP A 524 4.50 4.72 -9.95
C ASP A 524 4.51 3.69 -8.80
N ARG A 525 4.99 4.09 -7.60
CA ARG A 525 5.11 3.19 -6.44
C ARG A 525 3.83 3.04 -5.62
N TYR A 526 2.98 4.07 -5.54
CA TYR A 526 1.82 4.07 -4.62
C TYR A 526 0.45 4.20 -5.31
N GLY A 527 0.41 4.41 -6.63
CA GLY A 527 -0.84 4.55 -7.38
C GLY A 527 -1.73 5.68 -6.87
N ASP A 528 -1.14 6.77 -6.35
CA ASP A 528 -1.88 7.87 -5.73
C ASP A 528 -2.38 8.86 -6.78
N GLU A 529 -3.70 8.91 -6.99
CA GLU A 529 -4.39 9.82 -7.90
C GLU A 529 -4.04 11.30 -7.67
N ASN A 530 -3.63 11.67 -6.44
CA ASN A 530 -3.25 13.04 -6.12
C ASN A 530 -1.89 13.45 -6.72
N VAL A 531 -1.06 12.50 -7.14
CA VAL A 531 0.27 12.79 -7.72
C VAL A 531 0.15 13.62 -8.99
N HIS A 532 -0.86 13.38 -9.82
CA HIS A 532 -1.14 14.24 -10.96
C HIS A 532 -1.48 15.68 -10.53
N GLY A 533 -2.30 15.84 -9.48
CA GLY A 533 -2.59 17.15 -8.90
C GLY A 533 -1.35 17.87 -8.38
N TYR A 534 -0.47 17.15 -7.66
CA TYR A 534 0.78 17.70 -7.16
C TYR A 534 1.78 18.04 -8.28
N ILE A 535 1.86 17.23 -9.33
CA ILE A 535 2.68 17.54 -10.52
C ILE A 535 2.16 18.82 -11.19
N TRP A 536 0.84 18.95 -11.39
CA TRP A 536 0.25 20.17 -11.94
C TRP A 536 0.49 21.40 -11.07
N ALA A 537 0.39 21.26 -9.74
CA ALA A 537 0.72 22.32 -8.80
C ALA A 537 2.20 22.72 -8.89
N LEU A 538 3.11 21.75 -9.03
CA LEU A 538 4.55 21.98 -9.20
C LEU A 538 4.85 22.68 -10.53
N ILE A 539 4.21 22.27 -11.63
CA ILE A 539 4.30 22.95 -12.94
C ILE A 539 3.84 24.40 -12.79
N LEU A 540 2.66 24.62 -12.21
CA LEU A 540 2.11 25.96 -12.01
C LEU A 540 3.05 26.82 -11.16
N TRP A 541 3.64 26.28 -10.11
CA TRP A 541 4.63 26.97 -9.26
C TRP A 541 5.84 27.45 -10.06
N PHE A 542 6.45 26.58 -10.86
CA PHE A 542 7.61 26.96 -11.68
C PHE A 542 7.22 27.93 -12.81
N VAL A 543 6.03 27.79 -13.41
CA VAL A 543 5.53 28.74 -14.40
C VAL A 543 5.38 30.13 -13.77
N ILE A 544 4.74 30.25 -12.60
CA ILE A 544 4.62 31.51 -11.86
C ILE A 544 6.01 32.09 -11.57
N GLY A 545 6.96 31.27 -11.10
CA GLY A 545 8.34 31.69 -10.86
C GLY A 545 9.02 32.25 -12.12
N THR A 546 8.87 31.58 -13.27
CA THR A 546 9.44 32.06 -14.54
C THR A 546 8.82 33.36 -15.02
N VAL A 547 7.50 33.54 -14.85
CA VAL A 547 6.81 34.80 -15.19
C VAL A 547 7.29 35.94 -14.30
N ILE A 548 7.47 35.71 -13.00
CA ILE A 548 8.04 36.71 -12.07
C ILE A 548 9.44 37.10 -12.53
N VAL A 549 10.30 36.14 -12.86
CA VAL A 549 11.65 36.42 -13.37
C VAL A 549 11.59 37.23 -14.67
N MET A 550 10.76 36.83 -15.64
CA MET A 550 10.59 37.58 -16.89
C MET A 550 10.11 39.02 -16.66
N TYR A 551 9.19 39.21 -15.73
CA TYR A 551 8.71 40.54 -15.33
C TYR A 551 9.82 41.38 -14.69
N LEU A 552 10.61 40.81 -13.79
CA LEU A 552 11.73 41.50 -13.15
C LEU A 552 12.83 41.87 -14.16
N GLU A 553 13.16 40.99 -15.10
CA GLU A 553 14.09 41.28 -16.20
C GLU A 553 13.59 42.42 -17.10
N TYR A 554 12.30 42.39 -17.43
CA TYR A 554 11.68 43.44 -18.23
C TYR A 554 11.78 44.81 -17.54
N GLN A 555 11.49 44.86 -16.24
CA GLN A 555 11.63 46.08 -15.42
C GLN A 555 13.09 46.56 -15.34
N GLU A 556 14.05 45.65 -15.17
CA GLU A 556 15.47 45.99 -15.10
C GLU A 556 15.96 46.59 -16.43
N LYS A 557 15.54 46.03 -17.57
CA LYS A 557 15.87 46.55 -18.90
C LYS A 557 15.25 47.93 -19.17
N GLN A 558 14.00 48.15 -18.73
CA GLN A 558 13.35 49.46 -18.85
C GLN A 558 14.05 50.53 -18.01
N ARG A 559 14.47 50.19 -16.78
CA ARG A 559 15.26 51.10 -15.93
C ARG A 559 16.60 51.47 -16.56
N GLY A 560 17.34 50.49 -17.08
CA GLY A 560 18.59 50.75 -17.79
C GLY A 560 18.40 51.62 -19.04
N GLY A 561 17.33 51.37 -19.80
CA GLY A 561 16.98 52.21 -20.96
C GLY A 561 16.62 53.66 -20.59
N ALA A 562 15.98 53.87 -19.44
CA ALA A 562 15.64 55.20 -18.93
C ALA A 562 16.88 55.97 -18.43
N GLU A 563 17.81 55.32 -17.72
CA GLU A 563 19.08 55.93 -17.30
C GLU A 563 19.93 56.35 -18.51
N TYR A 564 20.03 55.51 -19.55
CA TYR A 564 20.73 55.87 -20.80
C TYR A 564 20.07 57.04 -21.54
N LEU A 565 18.74 57.16 -21.47
CA LEU A 565 18.03 58.30 -22.06
C LEU A 565 18.24 59.58 -21.25
N GLU A 566 18.23 59.51 -19.92
CA GLU A 566 18.52 60.67 -19.06
C GLU A 566 19.99 61.14 -19.21
N GLU A 567 20.96 60.23 -19.33
CA GLU A 567 22.37 60.55 -19.56
C GLU A 567 22.61 61.14 -20.97
N ALA A 568 21.81 60.74 -21.96
CA ALA A 568 21.89 61.26 -23.34
C ALA A 568 21.17 62.61 -23.55
N ILE A 569 20.25 62.99 -22.66
CA ILE A 569 19.44 64.23 -22.76
C ILE A 569 19.88 65.29 -21.73
N GLY A 570 20.79 64.97 -20.80
CA GLY A 570 21.36 65.89 -19.81
C GLY A 570 22.44 66.82 -20.37
N PHE A 571 22.19 68.14 -20.25
CA PHE A 571 23.11 69.26 -20.50
C PHE A 571 24.29 69.33 -19.53
#